data_AF-A0A384CMJ6-F1
#
_entry.id   AF-A0A384CMJ6-F1
#
_cell.length_a   1.000
_cell.length_b   1.000
_cell.length_c   1.000
_cell.angle_alpha   90.00
_cell.angle_beta   90.00
_cell.angle_gamma   90.00
#
_symmetry.space_group_name_H-M   'P 1'
#
loop_
_entity.id
_entity.type
_entity.pdbx_description
1 polymer ?
#
loop_
_entity_poly.entity_id
_entity_poly.type
_entity_poly.pdbx_seq_one_letter_code
_entity_poly.pdbx_strand_id
1 'polypeptide(L)'
;MNDQRENLSEPNLVKNSRRQQLKDLPLSLEKFIAGILGITCLVLTYIVARMISSLPCSGPPHQNNSRPVTRTQEAYPCGHCPKEWLTFSNNCYYISTEKKTWNESLTSCVSKNSNLLYVDEEDMSLE
;
A
#
# COMPACT_ATOMS: atom_id res chain seq x y z
N MET A 1 -39.86 -65.44 -8.55
CA MET A 1 -39.10 -64.20 -8.83
C MET A 1 -38.53 -63.76 -7.50
N ASN A 2 -37.23 -63.93 -7.28
CA ASN A 2 -36.56 -63.60 -6.03
C ASN A 2 -36.48 -62.09 -5.86
N ASP A 3 -36.95 -61.58 -4.72
CA ASP A 3 -36.54 -60.28 -4.19
C ASP A 3 -35.93 -60.54 -2.81
N GLN A 4 -34.64 -60.90 -2.81
CA GLN A 4 -33.82 -60.92 -1.60
C GLN A 4 -33.42 -59.47 -1.30
N ARG A 5 -34.22 -58.77 -0.49
CA ARG A 5 -33.82 -57.49 0.08
C ARG A 5 -33.00 -57.73 1.34
N GLU A 6 -31.72 -57.42 1.19
CA GLU A 6 -30.66 -57.38 2.18
C GLU A 6 -31.09 -56.73 3.51
N ASN A 7 -30.93 -57.46 4.61
CA ASN A 7 -30.79 -56.88 5.94
C ASN A 7 -29.85 -57.78 6.75
N LEU A 8 -28.58 -57.77 6.36
CA LEU A 8 -27.50 -58.28 7.19
C LEU A 8 -27.06 -57.14 8.11
N SER A 9 -27.22 -57.33 9.41
CA SER A 9 -26.78 -56.42 10.46
C SER A 9 -25.31 -56.03 10.23
N GLU A 10 -25.07 -54.76 9.90
CA GLU A 10 -23.71 -54.27 9.70
C GLU A 10 -22.85 -54.52 10.96
N PRO A 11 -21.64 -55.08 10.82
CA PRO A 11 -20.75 -55.24 11.94
C PRO A 11 -20.44 -53.89 12.58
N ASN A 12 -20.47 -53.80 13.91
CA ASN A 12 -20.13 -52.59 14.66
C ASN A 12 -18.77 -51.98 14.26
N LEU A 13 -17.86 -52.82 13.74
CA LEU A 13 -16.57 -52.41 13.18
C LEU A 13 -16.72 -51.47 11.97
N VAL A 14 -17.64 -51.75 11.05
CA VAL A 14 -17.92 -50.92 9.87
C VAL A 14 -18.59 -49.61 10.30
N LYS A 15 -19.52 -49.66 11.25
CA LYS A 15 -20.16 -48.46 11.81
C LYS A 15 -19.18 -47.57 12.59
N ASN A 16 -18.22 -48.16 13.30
CA ASN A 16 -17.17 -47.42 14.01
C ASN A 16 -16.17 -46.81 13.02
N SER A 17 -15.76 -47.56 12.00
CA SER A 17 -14.90 -47.11 10.91
C SER A 17 -15.54 -45.94 10.13
N ARG A 18 -16.84 -46.05 9.79
CA ARG A 18 -17.60 -44.95 9.15
C ARG A 18 -17.77 -43.74 10.07
N ARG A 19 -17.95 -43.94 11.39
CA ARG A 19 -17.99 -42.84 12.36
C ARG A 19 -16.62 -42.20 12.62
N GLN A 20 -15.52 -42.93 12.47
CA GLN A 20 -14.17 -42.37 12.52
C GLN A 20 -13.90 -41.54 11.25
N GLN A 21 -14.12 -42.11 10.07
CA GLN A 21 -14.06 -41.39 8.78
C GLN A 21 -14.92 -40.11 8.76
N LEU A 22 -16.15 -40.16 9.28
CA LEU A 22 -17.04 -39.00 9.36
C LEU A 22 -16.60 -37.94 10.37
N LYS A 23 -15.73 -38.27 11.33
CA LYS A 23 -15.15 -37.33 12.31
C LYS A 23 -13.80 -36.76 11.85
N ASP A 24 -13.05 -37.53 11.07
CA ASP A 24 -11.79 -37.09 10.47
C ASP A 24 -12.03 -36.11 9.30
N LEU A 25 -13.14 -36.25 8.59
CA LEU A 25 -13.56 -35.37 7.50
C LEU A 25 -13.87 -33.91 7.94
N PRO A 26 -14.66 -33.63 9.00
CA PRO A 26 -14.89 -32.25 9.49
C PRO A 26 -13.64 -31.67 10.18
N LEU A 27 -12.85 -32.50 10.87
CA LEU A 27 -11.64 -32.05 11.56
C LEU A 27 -10.52 -31.66 10.58
N SER A 28 -10.44 -32.35 9.44
CA SER A 28 -9.51 -31.99 8.37
C SER A 28 -9.92 -30.67 7.70
N LEU A 29 -11.21 -30.49 7.40
CA LEU A 29 -11.74 -29.29 6.76
C LEU A 29 -11.56 -28.03 7.62
N GLU A 30 -11.81 -28.11 8.93
CA GLU A 30 -11.62 -26.97 9.84
C GLU A 30 -10.16 -26.53 9.92
N LYS A 31 -9.22 -27.48 9.91
CA LYS A 31 -7.78 -27.18 9.88
C LYS A 31 -7.36 -26.55 8.54
N PHE A 32 -7.93 -27.01 7.43
CA PHE A 32 -7.70 -26.39 6.13
C PHE A 32 -8.29 -24.98 6.05
N ILE A 33 -9.50 -24.76 6.56
CA ILE A 33 -10.13 -23.44 6.61
C ILE A 33 -9.30 -22.48 7.49
N ALA A 34 -8.88 -22.93 8.68
CA ALA A 34 -8.01 -22.13 9.56
C ALA A 34 -6.68 -21.79 8.88
N GLY A 35 -6.08 -22.74 8.15
CA GLY A 35 -4.87 -22.51 7.36
C GLY A 35 -5.07 -21.49 6.25
N ILE A 36 -6.15 -21.60 5.47
CA ILE A 36 -6.48 -20.67 4.37
C ILE A 36 -6.74 -19.27 4.91
N LEU A 37 -7.51 -19.14 6.00
CA LEU A 37 -7.76 -17.85 6.65
C LEU A 37 -6.46 -17.22 7.17
N GLY A 38 -5.56 -18.03 7.75
CA GLY A 38 -4.25 -17.59 8.21
C GLY A 38 -3.36 -17.08 7.07
N ILE A 39 -3.24 -17.84 5.98
CA ILE A 39 -2.46 -17.45 4.80
C ILE A 39 -3.03 -16.17 4.18
N THR A 40 -4.36 -16.10 4.03
CA THR A 40 -5.02 -14.91 3.50
C THR A 40 -4.72 -13.68 4.37
N CYS A 41 -4.80 -13.83 5.70
CA CYS A 41 -4.44 -12.77 6.64
C CYS A 41 -2.97 -12.35 6.53
N LEU A 42 -2.03 -13.30 6.40
CA LEU A 42 -0.60 -13.02 6.22
C LEU A 42 -0.33 -12.28 4.89
N VAL A 43 -1.00 -12.67 3.81
CA VAL A 43 -0.87 -11.99 2.51
C VAL A 43 -1.45 -10.58 2.59
N LEU A 44 -2.63 -10.40 3.17
CA LEU A 44 -3.26 -9.07 3.32
C LEU A 44 -2.43 -8.16 4.22
N THR A 45 -1.96 -8.67 5.36
CA THR A 45 -1.08 -7.90 6.26
C THR A 45 0.25 -7.58 5.60
N TYR A 46 0.82 -8.49 4.81
CA TYR A 46 2.02 -8.20 4.01
C TYR A 46 1.76 -7.14 2.94
N ILE A 47 0.65 -7.22 2.20
CA ILE A 47 0.27 -6.21 1.20
C ILE A 47 0.05 -4.86 1.88
N VAL A 48 -0.72 -4.81 2.96
CA VAL A 48 -0.96 -3.57 3.72
C VAL A 48 0.33 -3.05 4.34
N ALA A 49 1.17 -3.91 4.91
CA ALA A 49 2.48 -3.53 5.42
C ALA A 49 3.40 -3.04 4.31
N ARG A 50 3.30 -3.58 3.08
CA ARG A 50 3.95 -3.02 1.90
C ARG A 50 3.32 -1.68 1.53
N MET A 51 2.01 -1.50 1.54
CA MET A 51 1.41 -0.19 1.28
C MET A 51 1.77 0.86 2.35
N ILE A 52 2.05 0.44 3.58
CA ILE A 52 2.46 1.31 4.70
C ILE A 52 3.99 1.51 4.74
N SER A 53 4.79 0.50 4.38
CA SER A 53 6.27 0.49 4.50
C SER A 53 7.01 0.65 3.18
N SER A 54 6.36 0.33 2.06
CA SER A 54 6.80 0.74 0.72
C SER A 54 6.08 2.03 0.38
N LEU A 55 6.84 3.10 0.54
CA LEU A 55 6.77 4.25 -0.33
C LEU A 55 7.83 3.98 -1.41
N PRO A 56 7.57 3.18 -2.46
CA PRO A 56 8.60 2.88 -3.43
C PRO A 56 8.53 3.97 -4.50
N CYS A 57 9.39 4.98 -4.40
CA CYS A 57 9.97 5.52 -5.62
C CYS A 57 10.95 4.48 -6.17
N SER A 58 10.42 3.39 -6.73
CA SER A 58 11.17 2.47 -7.56
C SER A 58 11.12 2.98 -9.01
N GLY A 59 11.85 4.07 -9.27
CA GLY A 59 12.41 4.33 -10.59
C GLY A 59 13.79 3.66 -10.68
N PRO A 60 14.16 3.00 -11.79
CA PRO A 60 15.50 2.45 -11.93
C PRO A 60 16.54 3.59 -11.88
N PRO A 61 17.75 3.35 -11.36
CA PRO A 61 18.78 4.37 -11.30
C PRO A 61 19.25 4.69 -12.72
N HIS A 62 18.89 5.87 -13.23
CA HIS A 62 19.46 6.39 -14.46
C HIS A 62 20.85 6.95 -14.16
N GLN A 63 21.87 6.09 -14.27
CA GLN A 63 23.28 6.48 -14.22
C GLN A 63 23.63 7.25 -15.50
N ASN A 64 23.50 8.58 -15.46
CA ASN A 64 24.08 9.44 -16.49
C ASN A 64 25.31 10.15 -15.93
N ASN A 65 26.47 9.67 -16.36
CA ASN A 65 27.78 10.26 -16.12
C ASN A 65 27.88 11.64 -16.79
N SER A 66 27.48 12.68 -16.08
CA SER A 66 27.73 14.07 -16.46
C SER A 66 27.96 14.91 -15.22
N ARG A 67 29.25 15.15 -14.91
CA ARG A 67 29.87 16.15 -13.99
C ARG A 67 29.10 16.52 -12.70
N PRO A 68 29.68 16.37 -11.50
CA PRO A 68 29.05 16.85 -10.28
C PRO A 68 29.14 18.37 -10.23
N VAL A 69 28.08 19.07 -10.64
CA VAL A 69 27.83 20.42 -10.12
C VAL A 69 27.22 20.22 -8.74
N THR A 70 28.05 20.44 -7.74
CA THR A 70 27.67 20.47 -6.32
C THR A 70 26.66 21.59 -6.10
N ARG A 71 25.39 21.31 -6.34
CA ARG A 71 24.26 21.96 -5.69
C ARG A 71 23.51 20.84 -5.00
N THR A 72 23.64 20.78 -3.69
CA THR A 72 22.87 19.90 -2.81
C THR A 72 21.41 20.29 -2.93
N GLN A 73 20.77 19.85 -4.01
CA GLN A 73 19.33 19.69 -4.05
C GLN A 73 19.08 18.51 -3.13
N GLU A 74 18.52 18.77 -1.97
CA GLU A 74 17.80 17.78 -1.17
C GLU A 74 16.64 17.29 -2.05
N ALA A 75 16.95 16.46 -3.05
CA ALA A 75 15.97 15.79 -3.86
C ALA A 75 15.36 14.75 -2.94
N TYR A 76 14.18 15.08 -2.39
CA TYR A 76 13.42 14.19 -1.54
C TYR A 76 13.27 12.84 -2.25
N PRO A 77 13.72 11.71 -1.66
CA PRO A 77 13.82 10.43 -2.36
C PRO A 77 12.46 9.82 -2.75
N CYS A 78 11.37 10.46 -2.35
CA CYS A 78 10.03 10.25 -2.86
C CYS A 78 9.41 11.62 -3.06
N GLY A 79 8.57 11.81 -4.10
CA GLY A 79 7.89 13.08 -4.43
C GLY A 79 6.89 13.59 -3.38
N HIS A 80 7.26 13.54 -2.11
CA HIS A 80 6.58 14.11 -0.98
C HIS A 80 7.21 15.47 -0.73
N CYS A 81 6.37 16.47 -0.72
CA CYS A 81 6.79 17.81 -0.35
C CYS A 81 7.30 17.84 1.09
N PRO A 82 8.15 18.83 1.44
CA PRO A 82 8.59 18.98 2.82
C PRO A 82 7.39 19.10 3.77
N LYS A 83 7.61 18.78 5.05
CA LYS A 83 6.55 18.91 6.07
C LYS A 83 5.98 20.33 6.05
N GLU A 84 4.66 20.46 6.14
CA GLU A 84 3.91 21.73 6.04
C GLU A 84 3.84 22.35 4.63
N TRP A 85 4.14 21.58 3.58
CA TRP A 85 3.96 21.99 2.17
C TRP A 85 2.81 21.21 1.53
N LEU A 86 2.07 21.90 0.68
CA LEU A 86 0.99 21.31 -0.12
C LEU A 86 1.58 20.71 -1.40
N THR A 87 1.08 19.54 -1.78
CA THR A 87 1.42 18.90 -3.05
C THR A 87 0.30 19.13 -4.05
N PHE A 88 0.62 19.72 -5.21
CA PHE A 88 -0.34 19.88 -6.31
C PHE A 88 0.39 19.75 -7.65
N SER A 89 -0.13 18.95 -8.58
CA SER A 89 0.44 18.76 -9.91
C SER A 89 1.96 18.51 -9.90
N ASN A 90 2.44 17.58 -9.05
CA ASN A 90 3.85 17.25 -8.85
C ASN A 90 4.75 18.40 -8.34
N ASN A 91 4.17 19.53 -7.93
CA ASN A 91 4.87 20.67 -7.35
C ASN A 91 4.55 20.80 -5.85
N CYS A 92 5.46 21.48 -5.15
CA CYS A 92 5.36 21.72 -3.71
C CYS A 92 5.17 23.20 -3.42
N TYR A 93 4.11 23.51 -2.67
CA TYR A 93 3.71 24.88 -2.36
C TYR A 93 3.75 25.12 -0.85
N TYR A 94 4.39 26.21 -0.45
CA TYR A 94 4.40 26.68 0.93
C TYR A 94 3.53 27.92 1.05
N ILE A 95 2.55 27.87 1.94
CA ILE A 95 1.71 29.02 2.27
C ILE A 95 2.22 29.60 3.59
N SER A 96 2.78 30.81 3.53
CA SER A 96 3.20 31.54 4.73
C SER A 96 1.98 31.95 5.55
N THR A 97 2.04 31.74 6.87
CA THR A 97 1.05 32.26 7.83
C THR A 97 1.28 33.75 8.15
N GLU A 98 2.49 34.24 7.89
CA GLU A 98 2.88 35.63 8.10
C GLU A 98 2.65 36.48 6.85
N LYS A 99 2.14 37.70 7.04
CA LYS A 99 2.10 38.72 5.98
C LYS A 99 3.47 39.36 5.84
N LYS A 100 3.98 39.39 4.62
CA LYS A 100 5.27 39.97 4.25
C LYS A 100 5.10 40.87 3.03
N THR A 101 5.95 41.87 2.88
CA THR A 101 6.06 42.60 1.62
C THR A 101 6.53 41.65 0.51
N TRP A 102 6.41 42.06 -0.75
CA TRP A 102 6.81 41.22 -1.89
C TRP A 102 8.30 40.83 -1.81
N ASN A 103 9.17 41.78 -1.49
CA ASN A 103 10.61 41.54 -1.41
C ASN A 103 11.01 40.64 -0.22
N GLU A 104 10.34 40.79 0.91
CA GLU A 104 10.52 39.89 2.07
C GLU A 104 10.01 38.47 1.75
N SER A 105 8.91 38.36 1.01
CA SER A 105 8.35 37.07 0.57
C SER A 105 9.32 36.36 -0.37
N LEU A 106 9.89 37.07 -1.33
CA LEU A 106 10.92 36.54 -2.24
C LEU A 106 12.11 35.99 -1.45
N THR A 107 12.63 36.79 -0.52
CA THR A 107 13.75 36.38 0.34
C THR A 107 13.39 35.17 1.20
N SER A 108 12.15 35.11 1.70
CA SER A 108 11.64 33.99 2.51
C SER A 108 11.45 32.70 1.71
N CYS A 109 11.13 32.77 0.42
CA CYS A 109 11.07 31.59 -0.45
C CYS A 109 12.48 31.07 -0.75
N VAL A 110 13.41 31.97 -1.07
CA VAL A 110 14.82 31.61 -1.32
C VAL A 110 15.46 30.95 -0.10
N SER A 111 15.19 31.44 1.11
CA SER A 111 15.70 30.83 2.35
C SER A 111 15.13 29.44 2.64
N LYS A 112 14.03 29.06 1.97
CA LYS A 112 13.40 27.74 2.01
C LYS A 112 13.76 26.88 0.78
N ASN A 113 14.75 27.29 0.00
CA ASN A 113 15.15 26.62 -1.25
C ASN A 113 14.01 26.53 -2.28
N SER A 114 13.11 27.51 -2.31
CA SER A 114 12.01 27.59 -3.28
C SER A 114 11.94 28.96 -3.98
N ASN A 115 11.04 29.04 -4.96
CA ASN A 115 10.74 30.28 -5.66
C ASN A 115 9.39 30.83 -5.17
N LEU A 116 9.27 32.16 -5.20
CA LEU A 116 7.98 32.81 -4.95
C LEU A 116 7.05 32.49 -6.12
N LEU A 117 5.87 31.96 -5.81
CA LEU A 117 4.87 31.65 -6.83
C LEU A 117 4.34 32.94 -7.44
N TYR A 118 4.37 33.01 -8.77
CA TYR A 118 3.68 34.02 -9.56
C TYR A 118 2.53 33.32 -10.29
N VAL A 119 1.33 33.85 -10.13
CA VAL A 119 0.12 33.39 -10.82
C VAL A 119 -0.34 34.57 -11.66
N ASP A 120 -0.42 34.39 -12.97
CA ASP A 120 -0.99 35.42 -13.83
C ASP A 120 -2.53 35.38 -13.80
N GLU A 121 -3.18 36.42 -14.31
CA GLU A 121 -4.65 36.51 -14.31
C GLU A 121 -5.30 35.52 -15.30
N GLU A 122 -4.55 35.04 -16.30
CA GLU A 122 -5.03 34.10 -17.31
C GLU A 122 -5.13 32.68 -16.72
N ASP A 123 -4.18 32.30 -15.86
CA ASP A 123 -4.11 31.03 -15.12
C ASP A 123 -5.28 30.84 -14.13
N MET A 124 -5.91 31.94 -13.68
CA MET A 124 -7.11 31.91 -12.82
C MET A 124 -8.42 31.82 -13.60
N SER A 125 -8.38 31.87 -14.93
CA SER A 125 -9.57 31.90 -15.81
C SER A 125 -9.86 30.60 -16.56
N LEU A 126 -9.06 29.55 -16.34
CA LEU A 126 -9.30 28.21 -16.89
C LEU A 126 -10.10 27.34 -15.90
N GLU A 127 -11.36 27.70 -15.69
CA GLU A 127 -12.43 26.81 -15.16
C GLU A 127 -13.66 26.84 -16.07
#